data_AF-A0A0F8Z631-F1
#
_entry.id   AF-A0A0F8Z631-F1
#
_cell.length_a   1.000
_cell.length_b   1.000
_cell.length_c   1.000
_cell.angle_alpha   90.00
_cell.angle_beta   90.00
_cell.angle_gamma   90.00
#
_symmetry.space_group_name_H-M   'P 1'
#
loop_
_entity.id
_entity.type
_entity.pdbx_description
1 polymer ?
#
loop_
_entity_poly.entity_id
_entity_poly.type
_entity_poly.pdbx_seq_one_letter_code
_entity_poly.pdbx_strand_id
1 'polypeptide(L)' 'MSDTQNNPLIGLEGLPPFSKIKPEHVVPALKAGISECRAKIDEVLA' A
#
# COMPACT_ATOMS: atom_id res chain seq x y z
N MET A 1 10.72 -7.22 6.15
CA MET A 1 10.41 -7.16 4.70
C MET A 1 9.24 -8.08 4.34
N SER A 2 8.24 -8.28 5.23
CA SER A 2 7.27 -9.38 5.03
C SER A 2 5.79 -9.00 5.16
N ASP A 3 5.46 -7.78 5.59
CA ASP A 3 4.06 -7.44 5.95
C ASP A 3 3.27 -6.76 4.81
N THR A 4 3.93 -6.39 3.71
CA THR A 4 3.30 -5.63 2.61
C THR A 4 2.78 -6.52 1.47
N GLN A 5 3.41 -7.67 1.20
CA GLN A 5 3.12 -8.50 0.02
C GLN A 5 1.72 -9.15 0.02
N ASN A 6 1.06 -9.25 1.17
CA ASN A 6 -0.26 -9.87 1.32
C ASN A 6 -1.32 -8.91 1.90
N ASN A 7 -1.05 -7.61 1.89
CA ASN A 7 -1.95 -6.63 2.48
C ASN A 7 -3.14 -6.38 1.53
N PRO A 8 -4.40 -6.56 1.97
CA PRO A 8 -5.59 -6.41 1.11
C PRO A 8 -5.86 -4.96 0.66
N LEU A 9 -5.10 -3.99 1.17
CA LEU A 9 -5.15 -2.58 0.76
C LEU A 9 -4.13 -2.24 -0.34
N ILE A 10 -3.30 -3.19 -0.78
CA ILE A 10 -2.26 -3.01 -1.81
C ILE A 10 -2.66 -3.79 -3.07
N GLY A 11 -2.43 -3.22 -4.26
CA GLY A 11 -2.73 -3.87 -5.54
C GLY A 11 -4.23 -4.02 -5.82
N LEU A 12 -5.02 -2.99 -5.48
CA LEU A 12 -6.46 -2.98 -5.67
C LEU A 12 -6.81 -2.88 -7.16
N GLU A 13 -7.36 -3.96 -7.73
CA GLU A 13 -8.01 -3.95 -9.03
C GLU A 13 -9.52 -4.21 -8.86
N GLY A 14 -10.36 -3.32 -9.38
CA GLY A 14 -11.80 -3.42 -9.26
C GLY A 14 -12.31 -3.12 -7.85
N LEU A 15 -13.27 -3.91 -7.35
CA LEU A 15 -13.90 -3.69 -6.04
C LEU A 15 -12.97 -4.12 -4.90
N PRO A 16 -12.65 -3.24 -3.93
CA PRO A 16 -11.80 -3.61 -2.81
C PRO A 16 -12.39 -4.77 -1.99
N PRO A 17 -11.54 -5.70 -1.50
CA PRO A 17 -11.99 -6.84 -0.70
C PRO A 17 -12.30 -6.40 0.74
N PHE A 18 -13.33 -5.57 0.93
CA PHE A 18 -13.68 -4.93 2.22
C PHE A 18 -13.80 -5.93 3.37
N SER A 19 -14.31 -7.13 3.11
CA SER A 19 -14.44 -8.20 4.11
C SER A 19 -13.11 -8.76 4.63
N LYS A 20 -12.01 -8.54 3.90
CA LYS A 20 -10.65 -8.98 4.29
C LYS A 20 -9.84 -7.86 4.96
N ILE A 21 -10.32 -6.61 4.89
CA ILE A 21 -9.63 -5.47 5.48
C ILE A 21 -9.86 -5.48 7.00
N LYS A 22 -8.78 -5.36 7.75
CA LYS A 22 -8.79 -5.28 9.21
C LYS A 22 -7.94 -4.07 9.66
N PRO A 23 -8.14 -3.54 10.87
CA PRO A 23 -7.40 -2.37 11.35
C PRO A 23 -5.88 -2.53 11.27
N GLU A 24 -5.36 -3.74 11.48
CA GLU A 24 -3.92 -4.04 11.48
C GLU A 24 -3.29 -3.86 10.10
N HIS A 25 -4.08 -3.92 9.03
CA HIS A 25 -3.60 -3.75 7.65
C HIS A 25 -3.38 -2.28 7.27
N VAL A 26 -4.01 -1.34 7.98
CA VAL A 26 -4.07 0.07 7.58
C VAL A 26 -2.70 0.74 7.65
N VAL A 27 -2.04 0.65 8.81
CA VAL A 27 -0.76 1.34 9.04
C VAL A 27 0.35 0.83 8.10
N PRO A 28 0.54 -0.50 7.90
CA PRO A 28 1.54 -1.00 6.96
C PRO A 28 1.26 -0.57 5.52
N ALA A 29 -0.01 -0.63 5.07
CA ALA A 29 -0.38 -0.25 3.71
C ALA A 29 -0.11 1.23 3.44
N LEU A 30 -0.48 2.11 4.38
CA LEU A 30 -0.28 3.54 4.23
C LEU A 30 1.21 3.90 4.19
N LYS A 31 2.04 3.28 5.05
CA LYS A 31 3.49 3.48 5.01
C LYS A 31 4.10 3.07 3.67
N ALA A 32 3.66 1.94 3.12
CA ALA A 32 4.11 1.47 1.82
C ALA A 32 3.74 2.46 0.70
N GLY A 33 2.47 2.87 0.64
CA GLY A 33 2.00 3.83 -0.37
C GLY A 33 2.69 5.19 -0.28
N ILE A 34 2.90 5.73 0.93
CA ILE A 34 3.64 7.00 1.09
C ILE A 34 5.10 6.85 0.62
N SER A 35 5.74 5.73 0.92
CA SER A 35 7.12 5.48 0.48
C SER A 35 7.22 5.41 -1.04
N GLU A 36 6.27 4.73 -1.70
CA GLU A 36 6.20 4.64 -3.16
C GLU A 36 5.97 6.00 -3.80
N CYS A 37 5.04 6.80 -3.26
CA CYS A 37 4.79 8.16 -3.74
C CYS A 37 6.04 9.04 -3.65
N ARG A 38 6.81 8.95 -2.55
CA ARG A 38 8.07 9.71 -2.40
C ARG A 38 9.10 9.27 -3.43
N ALA A 39 9.31 7.97 -3.58
CA ALA A 39 10.23 7.43 -4.59
C ALA A 39 9.85 7.88 -6.00
N LYS A 40 8.54 7.94 -6.32
CA LYS A 40 8.09 8.41 -7.63
C LYS A 40 8.33 9.90 -7.85
N ILE A 41 8.16 10.72 -6.80
CA ILE A 41 8.50 12.14 -6.85
C ILE A 41 10.00 12.31 -7.13
N ASP A 42 10.85 11.58 -6.40
CA ASP A 42 12.31 11.64 -6.59
C ASP A 42 12.72 11.19 -8.01
N GLU A 43 12.06 10.17 -8.55
CA GLU A 43 12.27 9.69 -9.93
C GLU A 43 11.92 10.75 -10.99
N VAL A 44 10.82 11.49 -10.80
CA VAL A 44 10.36 12.51 -11.75
C VAL A 44 11.21 13.79 -11.70
N LEU A 45 11.84 14.07 -10.57
CA LEU A 45 12.68 15.26 -10.37
C LEU A 45 14.17 15.04 -10.70
N ALA A 46 14.57 13.81 -11.05
CA ALA A 46 15.92 13.44 -11.46
C ALA A 46 16.23 13.83 -12.92
#